data_AF-A0A4Q2ZEE7-F1
#
_entry.id   AF-A0A4Q2ZEE7-F1
#
_cell.length_a   1.000
_cell.length_b   1.000
_cell.length_c   1.000
_cell.angle_alpha   90.00
_cell.angle_beta   90.00
_cell.angle_gamma   90.00
#
_symmetry.space_group_name_H-M   'P 1'
#
loop_
_entity.id
_entity.type
_entity.pdbx_description
1 polymer ?
#
loop_
_entity_poly.entity_id
_entity_poly.type
_entity_poly.pdbx_seq_one_letter_code
_entity_poly.pdbx_strand_id
1 'polypeptide(L)'
;DLNGMETMRDFGGMEAQILYLLGVRPVWNRSNLVIDVELIPAEELKRPRVDVFIAMGGQYKENFPSRVALMDKAVRLAASAPESANPVRDGVTAVESRLLQRGFSSARASQFAAARIFGSKPGNMTGTNILYLVPRSGVWDNDDEIASVYMDNMSFVYTGEIWGEKIDGLYEEAIQGTDTVLRVWASNMTSQLSNHHAYEYLGGLSMAVKKVTGKSPAALISDVRDPSGARVRDFEEVLAANLQSELLNKNWVEGMMRHDYAGAGHVAELVKNTFGWSVTRPESVSQQTWEDIYEVYVRDRYDLGMDEWFERVSPHALQELTATLLEAARKEIWHASKEQIAELSRLYAESVRKHGDSGGLVSGGNTRLTEYTSTALKGTGQEADARLTEAMQKTIEQSNKAATVAGDKVAGQKLEPSEQAEPKQETVQAAPPEQPWFSWQYAAVLIGCVLILAGFVRKSGAL
;
A
#
# COMPACT_ATOMS: atom_id res chain seq x y z
N ASP A 1 11.49 1.90 -2.96
CA ASP A 1 10.23 2.16 -2.24
C ASP A 1 10.44 1.85 -0.76
N LEU A 2 10.45 2.89 0.08
CA LEU A 2 10.79 2.81 1.49
C LEU A 2 9.54 3.00 2.36
N ASN A 3 9.15 1.95 3.10
CA ASN A 3 7.88 1.89 3.82
C ASN A 3 8.10 1.76 5.34
N GLY A 4 7.49 2.67 6.12
CA GLY A 4 7.64 2.68 7.59
C GLY A 4 7.10 1.46 8.32
N MET A 5 6.03 0.82 7.85
CA MET A 5 5.49 -0.39 8.48
C MET A 5 6.42 -1.59 8.30
N GLU A 6 7.05 -1.71 7.13
CA GLU A 6 8.03 -2.76 6.88
C GLU A 6 9.30 -2.52 7.71
N THR A 7 9.78 -1.28 7.79
CA THR A 7 10.92 -0.90 8.67
C THR A 7 10.69 -1.30 10.13
N MET A 8 9.47 -1.12 10.67
CA MET A 8 9.14 -1.54 12.04
C MET A 8 9.15 -3.06 12.21
N ARG A 9 8.89 -3.82 11.14
CA ARG A 9 8.85 -5.30 11.16
C ARG A 9 10.22 -5.92 10.98
N ASP A 10 11.03 -5.38 10.09
CA ASP A 10 12.33 -5.94 9.68
C ASP A 10 13.54 -5.26 10.36
N PHE A 11 13.30 -4.23 11.17
CA PHE A 11 14.31 -3.43 11.86
C PHE A 11 15.26 -2.67 10.93
N GLY A 12 14.80 -2.27 9.75
CA GLY A 12 15.52 -1.42 8.81
C GLY A 12 16.25 -2.21 7.71
N GLY A 13 15.63 -3.28 7.21
CA GLY A 13 16.20 -4.13 6.17
C GLY A 13 16.40 -3.39 4.84
N MET A 14 15.42 -2.57 4.44
CA MET A 14 15.54 -1.73 3.23
C MET A 14 16.59 -0.63 3.40
N GLU A 15 16.69 -0.02 4.57
CA GLU A 15 17.69 1.00 4.88
C GLU A 15 19.10 0.40 4.84
N ALA A 16 19.29 -0.79 5.39
CA ALA A 16 20.56 -1.51 5.28
C ALA A 16 20.93 -1.80 3.81
N GLN A 17 19.94 -2.17 2.98
CA GLN A 17 20.17 -2.34 1.54
C GLN A 17 20.55 -1.03 0.85
N ILE A 18 19.86 0.08 1.15
CA ILE A 18 20.20 1.43 0.65
C ILE A 18 21.64 1.79 1.01
N LEU A 19 22.01 1.67 2.29
CA LEU A 19 23.36 1.98 2.77
C LEU A 19 24.39 1.11 2.07
N TYR A 20 24.14 -0.20 1.97
CA TYR A 20 25.09 -1.12 1.34
C TYR A 20 25.25 -0.85 -0.16
N LEU A 21 24.17 -0.53 -0.90
CA LEU A 21 24.23 -0.13 -2.31
C LEU A 21 25.16 1.08 -2.51
N LEU A 22 24.99 2.10 -1.67
CA LEU A 22 25.86 3.28 -1.60
C LEU A 22 27.31 2.98 -1.14
N GLY A 23 27.57 1.76 -0.66
CA GLY A 23 28.86 1.36 -0.12
C GLY A 23 29.15 2.02 1.24
N VAL A 24 28.12 2.20 2.05
CA VAL A 24 28.16 2.83 3.37
C VAL A 24 27.72 1.80 4.41
N ARG A 25 28.32 1.84 5.60
CA ARG A 25 27.89 1.04 6.75
C ARG A 25 27.44 1.95 7.90
N PRO A 26 26.46 1.53 8.71
CA PRO A 26 26.10 2.28 9.91
C PRO A 26 27.17 2.14 10.99
N VAL A 27 27.22 3.14 11.88
CA VAL A 27 28.08 3.20 13.06
C VAL A 27 27.19 3.07 14.30
N TRP A 28 27.46 2.05 15.11
CA TRP A 28 26.71 1.76 16.32
C TRP A 28 27.40 2.34 17.56
N ASN A 29 26.61 2.90 18.46
CA ASN A 29 27.09 3.26 19.79
C ASN A 29 27.06 2.06 20.75
N ARG A 30 27.52 2.26 22.00
CA ARG A 30 27.55 1.21 23.04
C ARG A 30 26.16 0.67 23.42
N SER A 31 25.10 1.38 23.06
CA SER A 31 23.70 0.98 23.30
C SER A 31 23.06 0.31 22.08
N ASN A 32 23.86 -0.10 21.07
CA ASN A 32 23.41 -0.67 19.80
C ASN A 32 22.49 0.25 18.99
N LEU A 33 22.56 1.56 19.21
CA LEU A 33 21.85 2.54 18.39
C LEU A 33 22.74 2.98 17.23
N VAL A 34 22.18 3.01 16.03
CA VAL A 34 22.86 3.57 14.86
C VAL A 34 22.87 5.10 15.00
N ILE A 35 24.06 5.65 15.21
CA ILE A 35 24.28 7.09 15.46
C ILE A 35 24.92 7.81 14.28
N ASP A 36 25.60 7.08 13.40
CA ASP A 36 26.27 7.65 12.23
C ASP A 36 26.42 6.60 11.10
N VAL A 37 27.07 7.00 10.02
CA VAL A 37 27.43 6.18 8.85
C VAL A 37 28.85 6.48 8.40
N GLU A 38 29.54 5.46 7.88
CA GLU A 38 30.91 5.58 7.35
C GLU A 38 31.07 4.82 6.02
N LEU A 39 32.05 5.23 5.22
CA LEU A 39 32.35 4.58 3.94
C LEU A 39 32.89 3.17 4.16
N ILE A 40 32.37 2.23 3.37
CA ILE A 40 33.07 0.97 3.09
C ILE A 40 34.19 1.31 2.09
N PRO A 41 35.47 1.01 2.40
CA PRO A 41 36.58 1.19 1.47
C PRO A 41 36.37 0.38 0.19
N ALA A 42 36.83 0.89 -0.95
CA ALA A 42 36.63 0.25 -2.26
C ALA A 42 37.24 -1.16 -2.30
N GLU A 43 38.36 -1.37 -1.61
CA GLU A 43 39.06 -2.64 -1.47
C GLU A 43 38.22 -3.70 -0.73
N GLU A 44 37.35 -3.25 0.18
CA GLU A 44 36.41 -4.11 0.90
C GLU A 44 35.09 -4.27 0.12
N LEU A 45 34.59 -3.19 -0.50
CA LEU A 45 33.31 -3.19 -1.23
C LEU A 45 33.33 -4.11 -2.45
N LYS A 46 34.48 -4.19 -3.16
CA LYS A 46 34.72 -5.09 -4.31
C LYS A 46 33.73 -4.96 -5.48
N ARG A 47 33.01 -3.85 -5.55
CA ARG A 47 32.14 -3.44 -6.65
C ARG A 47 32.03 -1.91 -6.65
N PRO A 48 31.60 -1.29 -7.77
CA PRO A 48 31.20 0.10 -7.75
C PRO A 48 30.07 0.36 -6.75
N ARG A 49 30.02 1.58 -6.22
CA ARG A 49 28.83 2.09 -5.53
C ARG A 49 27.68 2.19 -6.51
N VAL A 50 26.47 2.03 -6.01
CA VAL A 50 25.24 2.12 -6.80
C VAL A 50 24.49 3.35 -6.33
N ASP A 51 24.14 4.26 -7.24
CA ASP A 51 23.28 5.41 -6.94
C ASP A 51 21.86 4.93 -6.61
N VAL A 52 21.16 5.67 -5.76
CA VAL A 52 19.84 5.28 -5.26
C VAL A 52 18.87 6.43 -5.36
N PHE A 53 17.63 6.12 -5.74
CA PHE A 53 16.49 7.02 -5.59
C PHE A 53 15.56 6.46 -4.52
N ILE A 54 15.21 7.27 -3.52
CA ILE A 54 14.43 6.86 -2.37
C ILE A 54 13.06 7.53 -2.44
N ALA A 55 12.09 6.79 -2.95
CA ALA A 55 10.67 7.12 -2.78
C ALA A 55 10.23 6.70 -1.38
N MET A 56 10.02 7.68 -0.52
CA MET A 56 9.73 7.54 0.90
C MET A 56 8.22 7.58 1.16
N GLY A 57 7.70 6.51 1.76
CA GLY A 57 6.30 6.40 2.16
C GLY A 57 5.88 7.43 3.20
N GLY A 58 4.62 7.85 3.15
CA GLY A 58 4.10 8.95 3.98
C GLY A 58 4.26 8.74 5.49
N GLN A 59 4.19 7.49 5.97
CA GLN A 59 4.42 7.17 7.39
C GLN A 59 5.89 7.18 7.79
N TYR A 60 6.80 6.92 6.85
CA TYR A 60 8.22 6.79 7.17
C TYR A 60 8.80 8.12 7.64
N LYS A 61 8.50 9.22 6.93
CA LYS A 61 9.00 10.55 7.27
C LYS A 61 8.62 11.02 8.68
N GLU A 62 7.42 10.65 9.14
CA GLU A 62 6.89 11.09 10.43
C GLU A 62 7.51 10.28 11.58
N ASN A 63 7.77 8.98 11.35
CA ASN A 63 8.26 8.08 12.39
C ASN A 63 9.80 7.99 12.45
N PHE A 64 10.49 8.24 11.34
CA PHE A 64 11.94 8.00 11.22
C PHE A 64 12.74 9.21 10.70
N PRO A 65 12.50 10.45 11.16
CA PRO A 65 13.18 11.63 10.62
C PRO A 65 14.71 11.57 10.78
N SER A 66 15.19 10.99 11.89
CA SER A 66 16.63 10.80 12.10
C SER A 66 17.26 9.81 11.11
N ARG A 67 16.49 8.85 10.58
CA ARG A 67 16.96 7.90 9.57
C ARG A 67 16.98 8.54 8.18
N VAL A 68 16.03 9.42 7.88
CA VAL A 68 16.05 10.24 6.66
C VAL A 68 17.33 11.08 6.59
N ALA A 69 17.66 11.79 7.68
CA ALA A 69 18.89 12.58 7.77
C ALA A 69 20.15 11.71 7.61
N LEU A 70 20.15 10.51 8.20
CA LEU A 70 21.25 9.56 8.08
C LEU A 70 21.45 9.06 6.63
N MET A 71 20.36 8.80 5.90
CA MET A 71 20.42 8.39 4.49
C MET A 71 20.88 9.53 3.59
N ASP A 72 20.44 10.78 3.82
CA ASP A 72 20.95 11.94 3.09
C ASP A 72 22.46 12.12 3.31
N LYS A 73 22.92 11.96 4.57
CA LYS A 73 24.35 11.95 4.90
C LYS A 73 25.08 10.82 4.16
N ALA A 74 24.50 9.62 4.10
CA ALA A 74 25.10 8.48 3.40
C ALA A 74 25.27 8.73 1.90
N VAL A 75 24.28 9.34 1.23
CA VAL A 75 24.37 9.71 -0.19
C VAL A 75 25.51 10.71 -0.42
N ARG A 76 25.58 11.78 0.39
CA ARG A 76 26.64 12.80 0.29
C ARG A 76 28.03 12.22 0.56
N LEU A 77 28.12 11.31 1.53
CA LEU A 77 29.35 10.60 1.86
C LEU A 77 29.79 9.67 0.72
N ALA A 78 28.87 8.90 0.15
CA ALA A 78 29.15 8.04 -1.00
C ALA A 78 29.59 8.84 -2.23
N ALA A 79 28.97 9.99 -2.50
CA ALA A 79 29.37 10.88 -3.60
C ALA A 79 30.78 11.48 -3.42
N SER A 80 31.24 11.68 -2.18
CA SER A 80 32.57 12.23 -1.89
C SER A 80 33.68 11.17 -1.79
N ALA A 81 33.36 9.88 -1.98
CA ALA A 81 34.34 8.81 -1.91
C ALA A 81 35.49 9.01 -2.92
N PRO A 82 36.75 8.69 -2.55
CA PRO A 82 37.95 9.07 -3.32
C PRO A 82 38.20 8.22 -4.57
N GLU A 83 37.45 7.13 -4.74
CA GLU A 83 37.58 6.22 -5.88
C GLU A 83 37.28 6.90 -7.22
N SER A 84 37.98 6.50 -8.28
CA SER A 84 37.91 7.13 -9.60
C SER A 84 36.59 6.84 -10.33
N ALA A 85 36.08 5.61 -10.24
CA ALA A 85 34.80 5.22 -10.80
C ALA A 85 33.75 5.17 -9.69
N ASN A 86 32.82 6.15 -9.68
CA ASN A 86 31.81 6.29 -8.64
C ASN A 86 30.47 6.73 -9.25
N PRO A 87 29.57 5.78 -9.56
CA PRO A 87 28.25 6.09 -10.14
C PRO A 87 27.40 7.06 -9.31
N VAL A 88 27.57 7.09 -7.98
CA VAL A 88 26.86 8.07 -7.12
C VAL A 88 27.33 9.48 -7.42
N ARG A 89 28.65 9.69 -7.49
CA ARG A 89 29.23 11.00 -7.83
C ARG A 89 28.84 11.42 -9.25
N ASP A 90 28.90 10.49 -10.20
CA ASP A 90 28.52 10.76 -11.59
C ASP A 90 27.04 11.16 -11.69
N GLY A 91 26.15 10.50 -10.93
CA GLY A 91 24.75 10.86 -10.80
C GLY A 91 24.54 12.26 -10.22
N VAL A 92 25.25 12.61 -9.14
CA VAL A 92 25.22 13.96 -8.55
C VAL A 92 25.63 15.04 -9.56
N THR A 93 26.76 14.84 -10.25
CA THR A 93 27.23 15.78 -11.28
C THR A 93 26.25 15.90 -12.46
N ALA A 94 25.62 14.80 -12.85
CA ALA A 94 24.62 14.81 -13.92
C ALA A 94 23.35 15.56 -13.51
N VAL A 95 22.84 15.37 -12.29
CA VAL A 95 21.70 16.14 -11.76
C VAL A 95 22.05 17.62 -11.68
N GLU A 96 23.22 17.99 -11.15
CA GLU A 96 23.66 19.39 -11.09
C GLU A 96 23.68 20.04 -12.47
N SER A 97 24.25 19.34 -13.45
CA SER A 97 24.32 19.82 -14.84
C SER A 97 22.94 20.03 -15.44
N ARG A 98 21.98 19.12 -15.20
CA ARG A 98 20.60 19.27 -15.69
C ARG A 98 19.85 20.39 -14.98
N LEU A 99 20.03 20.56 -13.67
CA LEU A 99 19.44 21.68 -12.92
C LEU A 99 19.95 23.04 -13.44
N LEU A 100 21.26 23.16 -13.73
CA LEU A 100 21.82 24.35 -14.37
C LEU A 100 21.19 24.64 -15.73
N GLN A 101 21.00 23.60 -16.56
CA GLN A 101 20.33 23.73 -17.87
C GLN A 101 18.86 24.15 -17.76
N ARG A 102 18.19 23.79 -16.66
CA ARG A 102 16.83 24.26 -16.32
C ARG A 102 16.78 25.69 -15.76
N GLY A 103 17.92 26.37 -15.64
CA GLY A 103 18.00 27.76 -15.18
C GLY A 103 18.15 27.93 -13.67
N PHE A 104 18.46 26.86 -12.92
CA PHE A 104 18.80 27.00 -11.51
C PHE A 104 20.11 27.77 -11.36
N SER A 105 20.23 28.59 -10.31
CA SER A 105 21.51 29.18 -9.94
C SER A 105 22.51 28.10 -9.53
N SER A 106 23.81 28.33 -9.72
CA SER A 106 24.85 27.38 -9.30
C SER A 106 24.72 26.97 -7.83
N ALA A 107 24.36 27.92 -6.94
CA ALA A 107 24.13 27.61 -5.53
C ALA A 107 22.94 26.65 -5.31
N ARG A 108 21.80 26.86 -5.98
CA ARG A 108 20.63 25.98 -5.86
C ARG A 108 20.88 24.62 -6.54
N ALA A 109 21.52 24.61 -7.71
CA ALA A 109 21.87 23.37 -8.41
C ALA A 109 22.77 22.49 -7.53
N SER A 110 23.83 23.05 -6.95
CA SER A 110 24.74 22.34 -6.04
C SER A 110 24.03 21.86 -4.75
N GLN A 111 23.14 22.69 -4.19
CA GLN A 111 22.34 22.33 -3.01
C GLN A 111 21.51 21.05 -3.22
N PHE A 112 20.91 20.91 -4.40
CA PHE A 112 19.99 19.81 -4.74
C PHE A 112 20.62 18.66 -5.54
N ALA A 113 21.85 18.81 -6.02
CA ALA A 113 22.52 17.79 -6.84
C ALA A 113 22.56 16.39 -6.18
N ALA A 114 22.74 16.37 -4.86
CA ALA A 114 22.78 15.15 -4.05
C ALA A 114 21.41 14.72 -3.48
N ALA A 115 20.32 15.42 -3.81
CA ALA A 115 19.00 15.06 -3.32
C ALA A 115 18.55 13.72 -3.94
N ARG A 116 18.25 12.75 -3.08
CA ARG A 116 17.77 11.42 -3.48
C ARG A 116 16.52 10.95 -2.73
N ILE A 117 16.06 11.69 -1.72
CA ILE A 117 14.92 11.30 -0.90
C ILE A 117 13.73 12.20 -1.23
N PHE A 118 12.67 11.57 -1.73
CA PHE A 118 11.44 12.23 -2.14
C PHE A 118 10.24 11.51 -1.54
N GLY A 119 9.19 12.25 -1.20
CA GLY A 119 7.98 11.66 -0.63
C GLY A 119 6.82 12.63 -0.61
N SER A 120 5.83 12.32 0.22
CA SER A 120 4.66 13.19 0.39
C SER A 120 4.99 14.47 1.16
N LYS A 121 4.15 15.51 1.00
CA LYS A 121 4.22 16.74 1.80
C LYS A 121 4.18 16.44 3.31
N PRO A 122 4.90 17.18 4.18
CA PRO A 122 4.78 17.07 5.63
C PRO A 122 3.32 17.16 6.10
N GLY A 123 2.93 16.29 7.04
CA GLY A 123 1.55 16.20 7.53
C GLY A 123 0.60 15.39 6.64
N ASN A 124 1.02 14.94 5.45
CA ASN A 124 0.23 14.03 4.62
C ASN A 124 0.72 12.58 4.78
N MET A 125 -0.06 11.73 5.49
CA MET A 125 0.32 10.34 5.79
C MET A 125 -0.07 9.31 4.70
N THR A 126 -1.01 9.63 3.80
CA THR A 126 -1.60 8.71 2.80
C THR A 126 -1.23 9.09 1.36
N GLY A 127 -0.12 9.82 1.20
CA GLY A 127 0.04 10.89 0.23
C GLY A 127 0.54 10.55 -1.18
N THR A 128 0.03 9.51 -1.85
CA THR A 128 0.25 9.38 -3.32
C THR A 128 -0.93 9.89 -4.15
N ASN A 129 -2.14 9.90 -3.56
CA ASN A 129 -3.43 10.17 -4.21
C ASN A 129 -3.80 9.26 -5.39
N ILE A 130 -3.03 8.18 -5.64
CA ILE A 130 -3.38 7.23 -6.71
C ILE A 130 -4.15 6.00 -6.23
N LEU A 131 -4.11 5.71 -4.92
CA LEU A 131 -4.74 4.51 -4.35
C LEU A 131 -6.22 4.35 -4.77
N TYR A 132 -6.99 5.44 -4.67
CA TYR A 132 -8.41 5.48 -5.06
C TYR A 132 -8.64 6.00 -6.47
N LEU A 133 -7.65 6.65 -7.10
CA LEU A 133 -7.75 7.13 -8.47
C LEU A 133 -7.71 5.97 -9.47
N VAL A 134 -6.78 5.04 -9.27
CA VAL A 134 -6.58 3.87 -10.14
C VAL A 134 -7.88 3.07 -10.32
N PRO A 135 -8.56 2.59 -9.26
CA PRO A 135 -9.81 1.84 -9.42
C PRO A 135 -10.99 2.69 -9.94
N ARG A 136 -10.93 4.04 -9.85
CA ARG A 136 -11.93 4.93 -10.44
C ARG A 136 -11.64 5.18 -11.92
N SER A 137 -11.58 4.11 -12.71
CA SER A 137 -11.22 4.14 -14.14
C SER A 137 -12.18 4.90 -15.06
N GLY A 138 -13.32 5.34 -14.54
CA GLY A 138 -14.22 6.26 -15.23
C GLY A 138 -13.68 7.70 -15.36
N VAL A 139 -12.75 8.13 -14.49
CA VAL A 139 -12.33 9.56 -14.39
C VAL A 139 -10.96 9.88 -15.01
N TRP A 140 -10.28 8.90 -15.59
CA TRP A 140 -9.02 9.07 -16.30
C TRP A 140 -9.05 8.30 -17.62
N ASP A 141 -8.29 8.75 -18.62
CA ASP A 141 -8.25 8.11 -19.94
C ASP A 141 -6.99 7.27 -20.16
N ASN A 142 -5.85 7.74 -19.66
CA ASN A 142 -4.55 7.09 -19.84
C ASN A 142 -3.70 7.09 -18.56
N ASP A 143 -2.69 6.22 -18.54
CA ASP A 143 -1.79 6.01 -17.41
C ASP A 143 -0.96 7.26 -17.06
N ASP A 144 -0.69 8.16 -18.02
CA ASP A 144 0.11 9.36 -17.77
C ASP A 144 -0.58 10.34 -16.80
N GLU A 145 -1.92 10.36 -16.78
CA GLU A 145 -2.70 11.15 -15.81
C GLU A 145 -2.46 10.66 -14.37
N ILE A 146 -2.45 9.34 -14.17
CA ILE A 146 -2.18 8.72 -12.86
C ILE A 146 -0.73 8.97 -12.46
N ALA A 147 0.22 8.81 -13.39
CA ALA A 147 1.63 9.08 -13.15
C ALA A 147 1.87 10.55 -12.75
N SER A 148 1.18 11.51 -13.39
CA SER A 148 1.22 12.93 -12.99
C SER A 148 0.75 13.13 -11.56
N VAL A 149 -0.40 12.54 -11.18
CA VAL A 149 -0.94 12.65 -9.82
C VAL A 149 0.05 12.07 -8.79
N TYR A 150 0.64 10.91 -9.08
CA TYR A 150 1.66 10.32 -8.22
C TYR A 150 2.85 11.27 -8.05
N MET A 151 3.45 11.73 -9.15
CA MET A 151 4.62 12.62 -9.13
C MET A 151 4.32 13.93 -8.41
N ASP A 152 3.13 14.51 -8.62
CA ASP A 152 2.72 15.75 -7.98
C ASP A 152 2.65 15.64 -6.45
N ASN A 153 2.32 14.46 -5.95
CA ASN A 153 2.16 14.20 -4.52
C ASN A 153 3.41 13.60 -3.87
N MET A 154 4.31 12.99 -4.65
CA MET A 154 5.54 12.34 -4.15
C MET A 154 6.83 13.09 -4.46
N SER A 155 6.76 14.30 -5.04
CA SER A 155 7.91 15.12 -5.44
C SER A 155 8.44 16.08 -4.37
N PHE A 156 8.05 15.92 -3.11
CA PHE A 156 8.57 16.76 -2.03
C PHE A 156 9.93 16.23 -1.57
N VAL A 157 10.95 17.08 -1.63
CA VAL A 157 12.34 16.68 -1.37
C VAL A 157 12.69 16.76 0.12
N TYR A 158 13.50 15.80 0.57
CA TYR A 158 14.05 15.72 1.93
C TYR A 158 15.57 15.64 1.84
N THR A 159 16.28 16.73 2.12
CA THR A 159 17.74 16.80 2.02
C THR A 159 18.32 17.94 2.85
N GLY A 160 19.39 17.69 3.61
CA GLY A 160 19.92 18.65 4.57
C GLY A 160 18.82 19.24 5.48
N GLU A 161 18.72 20.57 5.51
CA GLU A 161 17.70 21.31 6.27
C GLU A 161 16.35 21.44 5.54
N ILE A 162 16.24 20.96 4.29
CA ILE A 162 15.01 21.04 3.49
C ILE A 162 14.14 19.84 3.81
N TRP A 163 12.95 20.11 4.36
CA TRP A 163 12.03 19.09 4.84
C TRP A 163 10.67 19.17 4.14
N GLY A 164 10.60 18.58 2.95
CA GLY A 164 9.36 18.45 2.19
C GLY A 164 8.98 19.71 1.40
N GLU A 165 9.95 20.33 0.74
CA GLU A 165 9.73 21.41 -0.24
C GLU A 165 9.45 20.80 -1.63
N LYS A 166 8.53 21.36 -2.41
CA LYS A 166 8.32 20.97 -3.81
C LYS A 166 9.17 21.86 -4.69
N ILE A 167 10.09 21.26 -5.44
CA ILE A 167 11.03 21.97 -6.32
C ILE A 167 10.76 21.55 -7.76
N ASP A 168 10.28 22.47 -8.58
CA ASP A 168 9.88 22.19 -9.95
C ASP A 168 11.04 21.61 -10.77
N GLY A 169 10.83 20.42 -11.35
CA GLY A 169 11.82 19.72 -12.16
C GLY A 169 12.84 18.89 -11.38
N LEU A 170 12.98 19.06 -10.06
CA LEU A 170 14.01 18.34 -9.30
C LEU A 170 13.75 16.84 -9.24
N TYR A 171 12.49 16.43 -9.06
CA TYR A 171 12.12 15.02 -9.00
C TYR A 171 12.42 14.33 -10.34
N GLU A 172 12.04 14.97 -11.44
CA GLU A 172 12.30 14.50 -12.80
C GLU A 172 13.79 14.38 -13.07
N GLU A 173 14.61 15.34 -12.62
CA GLU A 173 16.05 15.24 -12.80
C GLU A 173 16.68 14.18 -11.90
N ALA A 174 16.21 13.99 -10.67
CA ALA A 174 16.78 13.05 -9.72
C ALA A 174 16.43 11.58 -10.03
N ILE A 175 15.27 11.31 -10.62
CA ILE A 175 14.82 9.95 -10.93
C ILE A 175 15.42 9.37 -12.22
N GLN A 176 16.08 10.20 -13.04
CA GLN A 176 16.78 9.76 -14.25
C GLN A 176 17.79 8.64 -13.96
N GLY A 177 17.90 7.68 -14.88
CA GLY A 177 18.82 6.54 -14.74
C GLY A 177 18.36 5.45 -13.78
N THR A 178 17.11 5.49 -13.33
CA THR A 178 16.53 4.41 -12.52
C THR A 178 16.23 3.19 -13.41
N ASP A 179 17.05 2.16 -13.31
CA ASP A 179 16.87 0.91 -14.06
C ASP A 179 16.05 -0.15 -13.30
N THR A 180 16.02 -0.07 -11.97
CA THR A 180 15.37 -1.07 -11.11
C THR A 180 14.72 -0.42 -9.91
N VAL A 181 13.50 -0.86 -9.60
CA VAL A 181 12.77 -0.50 -8.38
C VAL A 181 12.80 -1.67 -7.40
N LEU A 182 13.14 -1.39 -6.15
CA LEU A 182 13.17 -2.37 -5.07
C LEU A 182 12.12 -2.02 -4.00
N ARG A 183 11.41 -3.04 -3.51
CA ARG A 183 10.50 -2.95 -2.36
C ARG A 183 10.75 -4.12 -1.41
N VAL A 184 10.61 -3.88 -0.11
CA VAL A 184 10.75 -4.91 0.92
C VAL A 184 9.42 -5.61 1.20
N TRP A 185 9.50 -6.89 1.57
CA TRP A 185 8.38 -7.68 2.03
C TRP A 185 8.78 -8.47 3.28
N ALA A 186 8.29 -8.05 4.44
CA ALA A 186 8.55 -8.66 5.75
C ALA A 186 7.32 -9.31 6.39
N SER A 187 6.12 -9.05 5.85
CA SER A 187 4.84 -9.57 6.39
C SER A 187 4.47 -10.95 5.82
N ASN A 188 4.15 -11.91 6.69
CA ASN A 188 3.48 -13.16 6.30
C ASN A 188 1.95 -13.05 6.25
N MET A 189 1.39 -11.91 6.70
CA MET A 189 -0.06 -11.69 6.78
C MET A 189 -0.64 -10.97 5.55
N THR A 190 0.21 -10.31 4.77
CA THR A 190 -0.17 -9.52 3.61
C THR A 190 0.84 -9.77 2.50
N SER A 191 0.37 -9.88 1.27
CA SER A 191 1.19 -10.12 0.08
C SER A 191 1.33 -8.86 -0.77
N GLN A 192 2.02 -8.95 -1.91
CA GLN A 192 2.05 -7.84 -2.87
C GLN A 192 0.69 -7.67 -3.58
N LEU A 193 -0.15 -8.72 -3.59
CA LEU A 193 -1.51 -8.68 -4.11
C LEU A 193 -2.52 -8.15 -3.08
N SER A 194 -2.49 -8.67 -1.85
CA SER A 194 -3.50 -8.34 -0.83
C SER A 194 -3.29 -6.97 -0.16
N ASN A 195 -2.10 -6.37 -0.30
CA ASN A 195 -1.83 -5.01 0.16
C ASN A 195 -1.94 -4.00 -1.00
N HIS A 196 -3.03 -3.25 -1.08
CA HIS A 196 -3.21 -2.22 -2.12
C HIS A 196 -2.14 -1.11 -2.11
N HIS A 197 -1.48 -0.86 -0.97
CA HIS A 197 -0.36 0.07 -0.91
C HIS A 197 0.88 -0.43 -1.68
N ALA A 198 0.90 -1.68 -2.13
CA ALA A 198 1.98 -2.20 -2.96
C ALA A 198 1.91 -1.61 -4.38
N TYR A 199 0.75 -1.67 -5.05
CA TYR A 199 0.60 -1.02 -6.36
C TYR A 199 0.66 0.51 -6.24
N GLU A 200 0.16 1.07 -5.13
CA GLU A 200 0.18 2.51 -4.89
C GLU A 200 1.62 3.07 -4.90
N TYR A 201 2.55 2.42 -4.20
CA TYR A 201 3.91 2.94 -4.04
C TYR A 201 4.89 2.35 -5.07
N LEU A 202 4.99 1.03 -5.21
CA LEU A 202 5.89 0.38 -6.18
C LEU A 202 5.39 0.64 -7.61
N GLY A 203 4.09 0.44 -7.84
CA GLY A 203 3.47 0.67 -9.13
C GLY A 203 3.53 2.15 -9.51
N GLY A 204 3.08 3.05 -8.64
CA GLY A 204 3.19 4.50 -8.85
C GLY A 204 4.61 4.99 -9.15
N LEU A 205 5.62 4.47 -8.42
CA LEU A 205 7.02 4.76 -8.71
C LEU A 205 7.46 4.23 -10.08
N SER A 206 7.02 3.03 -10.45
CA SER A 206 7.29 2.44 -11.77
C SER A 206 6.73 3.30 -12.89
N MET A 207 5.51 3.83 -12.71
CA MET A 207 4.89 4.77 -13.66
C MET A 207 5.68 6.07 -13.76
N ALA A 208 6.12 6.64 -12.63
CA ALA A 208 6.92 7.85 -12.62
C ALA A 208 8.26 7.67 -13.35
N VAL A 209 8.95 6.55 -13.13
CA VAL A 209 10.18 6.20 -13.87
C VAL A 209 9.90 6.08 -15.37
N LYS A 210 8.85 5.35 -15.76
CA LYS A 210 8.45 5.18 -17.17
C LYS A 210 8.15 6.51 -17.83
N LYS A 211 7.39 7.38 -17.17
CA LYS A 211 7.02 8.71 -17.68
C LYS A 211 8.23 9.60 -17.90
N VAL A 212 9.22 9.57 -17.00
CA VAL A 212 10.40 10.43 -17.07
C VAL A 212 11.48 9.88 -18.01
N THR A 213 11.64 8.56 -18.08
CA THR A 213 12.75 7.90 -18.82
C THR A 213 12.32 7.26 -20.14
N GLY A 214 11.01 7.11 -20.36
CA GLY A 214 10.44 6.36 -21.48
C GLY A 214 10.51 4.84 -21.35
N LYS A 215 11.06 4.30 -20.25
CA LYS A 215 11.25 2.86 -20.04
C LYS A 215 10.73 2.42 -18.68
N SER A 216 10.01 1.30 -18.65
CA SER A 216 9.59 0.67 -17.39
C SER A 216 10.83 0.10 -16.68
N PRO A 217 11.02 0.36 -15.37
CA PRO A 217 12.10 -0.25 -14.61
C PRO A 217 11.77 -1.73 -14.31
N ALA A 218 12.82 -2.55 -14.16
CA ALA A 218 12.69 -3.85 -13.53
C ALA A 218 12.16 -3.67 -12.09
N ALA A 219 11.38 -4.62 -11.58
CA ALA A 219 10.90 -4.58 -10.21
C ALA A 219 11.36 -5.82 -9.44
N LEU A 220 11.89 -5.60 -8.25
CA LEU A 220 12.41 -6.63 -7.39
C LEU A 220 11.81 -6.52 -5.99
N ILE A 221 11.59 -7.66 -5.36
CA ILE A 221 11.10 -7.78 -3.99
C ILE A 221 12.20 -8.34 -3.10
N SER A 222 12.60 -7.56 -2.10
CA SER A 222 13.43 -8.01 -0.99
C SER A 222 12.54 -8.80 -0.01
N ASP A 223 12.43 -10.10 -0.22
CA ASP A 223 11.65 -11.03 0.62
C ASP A 223 12.47 -11.36 1.89
N VAL A 224 12.12 -10.71 2.98
CA VAL A 224 12.77 -10.82 4.30
C VAL A 224 11.85 -11.42 5.36
N ARG A 225 10.72 -12.00 4.95
CA ARG A 225 9.74 -12.66 5.84
C ARG A 225 10.37 -13.79 6.66
N ASP A 226 11.37 -14.45 6.10
CA ASP A 226 12.26 -15.39 6.79
C ASP A 226 13.66 -14.77 6.84
N PRO A 227 14.10 -14.24 8.00
CA PRO A 227 15.42 -13.65 8.14
C PRO A 227 16.58 -14.59 7.80
N SER A 228 16.40 -15.91 7.97
CA SER A 228 17.43 -16.91 7.65
C SER A 228 17.49 -17.27 6.16
N GLY A 229 16.40 -17.02 5.44
CA GLY A 229 16.22 -17.31 4.02
C GLY A 229 15.99 -16.06 3.15
N ALA A 230 16.42 -14.89 3.63
CA ALA A 230 16.20 -13.61 2.98
C ALA A 230 16.78 -13.61 1.56
N ARG A 231 15.96 -13.19 0.58
CA ARG A 231 16.34 -13.22 -0.84
C ARG A 231 15.66 -12.11 -1.63
N VAL A 232 16.29 -11.73 -2.74
CA VAL A 232 15.68 -10.84 -3.73
C VAL A 232 14.98 -11.70 -4.77
N ARG A 233 13.74 -11.36 -5.11
CA ARG A 233 12.91 -12.08 -6.08
C ARG A 233 12.42 -11.12 -7.15
N ASP A 234 12.16 -11.66 -8.33
CA ASP A 234 11.47 -10.94 -9.40
C ASP A 234 10.03 -10.62 -8.98
N PHE A 235 9.57 -9.39 -9.24
CA PHE A 235 8.24 -8.96 -8.81
C PHE A 235 7.12 -9.74 -9.52
N GLU A 236 7.26 -9.95 -10.82
CA GLU A 236 6.27 -10.66 -11.64
C GLU A 236 6.14 -12.12 -11.17
N GLU A 237 7.25 -12.77 -10.79
CA GLU A 237 7.24 -14.08 -10.13
C GLU A 237 6.47 -14.05 -8.78
N VAL A 238 6.73 -13.03 -7.95
CA VAL A 238 6.08 -12.89 -6.64
C VAL A 238 4.58 -12.66 -6.79
N LEU A 239 4.16 -11.76 -7.69
CA LEU A 239 2.75 -11.44 -7.92
C LEU A 239 2.00 -12.66 -8.45
N ALA A 240 2.56 -13.37 -9.42
CA ALA A 240 1.97 -14.61 -9.95
C ALA A 240 1.81 -15.67 -8.85
N ALA A 241 2.81 -15.84 -7.99
CA ALA A 241 2.72 -16.76 -6.84
C ALA A 241 1.63 -16.32 -5.84
N ASN A 242 1.50 -15.02 -5.58
CA ASN A 242 0.46 -14.47 -4.71
C ASN A 242 -0.94 -14.76 -5.26
N LEU A 243 -1.19 -14.46 -6.53
CA LEU A 243 -2.43 -14.80 -7.24
C LEU A 243 -2.79 -16.29 -7.12
N GLN A 244 -1.82 -17.18 -7.36
CA GLN A 244 -2.02 -18.64 -7.28
C GLN A 244 -2.18 -19.18 -5.85
N SER A 245 -1.66 -18.50 -4.85
CA SER A 245 -1.81 -18.88 -3.44
C SER A 245 -3.06 -18.28 -2.78
N GLU A 246 -3.59 -17.20 -3.34
CA GLU A 246 -4.73 -16.44 -2.82
C GLU A 246 -5.91 -16.55 -3.79
N LEU A 247 -6.12 -15.52 -4.62
CA LEU A 247 -7.32 -15.31 -5.42
C LEU A 247 -7.70 -16.48 -6.35
N LEU A 248 -6.73 -17.26 -6.82
CA LEU A 248 -6.97 -18.40 -7.72
C LEU A 248 -6.97 -19.76 -7.00
N ASN A 249 -6.71 -19.79 -5.68
CA ASN A 249 -6.57 -21.03 -4.94
C ASN A 249 -7.90 -21.49 -4.31
N LYS A 250 -8.37 -22.69 -4.65
CA LYS A 250 -9.60 -23.26 -4.07
C LYS A 250 -9.63 -23.23 -2.54
N ASN A 251 -8.54 -23.60 -1.86
CA ASN A 251 -8.51 -23.63 -0.38
C ASN A 251 -8.61 -22.24 0.23
N TRP A 252 -8.03 -21.24 -0.44
CA TRP A 252 -8.13 -19.85 0.00
C TRP A 252 -9.54 -19.32 -0.22
N VAL A 253 -10.16 -19.61 -1.38
CA VAL A 253 -11.55 -19.25 -1.69
C VAL A 253 -12.53 -19.85 -0.67
N GLU A 254 -12.46 -21.16 -0.42
CA GLU A 254 -13.25 -21.83 0.63
C GLU A 254 -12.98 -21.23 2.02
N GLY A 255 -11.73 -20.79 2.26
CA GLY A 255 -11.33 -20.02 3.43
C GLY A 255 -12.12 -18.74 3.59
N MET A 256 -12.14 -17.90 2.56
CA MET A 256 -12.88 -16.64 2.54
C MET A 256 -14.38 -16.88 2.68
N MET A 257 -14.93 -17.92 2.05
CA MET A 257 -16.35 -18.23 2.13
C MET A 257 -16.87 -18.48 3.55
N ARG A 258 -16.01 -18.99 4.46
CA ARG A 258 -16.35 -19.17 5.88
C ARG A 258 -16.48 -17.87 6.68
N HIS A 259 -16.11 -16.73 6.09
CA HIS A 259 -16.19 -15.40 6.69
C HIS A 259 -17.24 -14.50 6.02
N ASP A 260 -18.17 -15.09 5.25
CA ASP A 260 -19.35 -14.45 4.65
C ASP A 260 -19.02 -13.06 4.04
N TYR A 261 -19.66 -11.99 4.54
CA TYR A 261 -19.54 -10.63 4.01
C TYR A 261 -18.09 -10.12 3.95
N ALA A 262 -17.29 -10.38 4.99
CA ALA A 262 -15.90 -9.95 5.04
C ALA A 262 -15.04 -10.72 4.03
N GLY A 263 -15.31 -12.01 3.85
CA GLY A 263 -14.66 -12.84 2.84
C GLY A 263 -14.98 -12.38 1.41
N ALA A 264 -16.26 -12.14 1.11
CA ALA A 264 -16.69 -11.63 -0.19
C ALA A 264 -16.08 -10.25 -0.50
N GLY A 265 -16.06 -9.35 0.48
CA GLY A 265 -15.40 -8.05 0.34
C GLY A 265 -13.90 -8.17 0.07
N HIS A 266 -13.21 -9.12 0.72
CA HIS A 266 -11.78 -9.34 0.50
C HIS A 266 -11.49 -9.94 -0.88
N VAL A 267 -12.33 -10.86 -1.37
CA VAL A 267 -12.25 -11.36 -2.76
C VAL A 267 -12.36 -10.20 -3.75
N ALA A 268 -13.40 -9.36 -3.62
CA ALA A 268 -13.58 -8.20 -4.49
C ALA A 268 -12.39 -7.22 -4.42
N GLU A 269 -11.82 -7.00 -3.23
CA GLU A 269 -10.61 -6.20 -3.03
C GLU A 269 -9.41 -6.76 -3.81
N LEU A 270 -9.18 -8.08 -3.79
CA LEU A 270 -8.04 -8.68 -4.50
C LEU A 270 -8.21 -8.64 -6.03
N VAL A 271 -9.45 -8.76 -6.53
CA VAL A 271 -9.73 -8.54 -7.96
C VAL A 271 -9.44 -7.09 -8.34
N LYS A 272 -9.86 -6.13 -7.52
CA LYS A 272 -9.56 -4.71 -7.70
C LYS A 272 -8.06 -4.40 -7.61
N ASN A 273 -7.32 -5.05 -6.70
CA ASN A 273 -5.86 -4.89 -6.61
C ASN A 273 -5.15 -5.48 -7.84
N THR A 274 -5.70 -6.54 -8.43
CA THR A 274 -5.22 -7.10 -9.71
C THR A 274 -5.37 -6.08 -10.85
N PHE A 275 -6.50 -5.36 -10.88
CA PHE A 275 -6.68 -4.21 -11.78
C PHE A 275 -5.66 -3.11 -11.49
N GLY A 276 -5.43 -2.78 -10.21
CA GLY A 276 -4.44 -1.79 -9.80
C GLY A 276 -3.02 -2.09 -10.27
N TRP A 277 -2.61 -3.35 -10.20
CA TRP A 277 -1.33 -3.80 -10.75
C TRP A 277 -1.28 -3.74 -12.27
N SER A 278 -2.36 -4.12 -12.95
CA SER A 278 -2.43 -4.06 -14.41
C SER A 278 -2.29 -2.63 -14.97
N VAL A 279 -2.81 -1.64 -14.24
CA VAL A 279 -2.68 -0.21 -14.58
C VAL A 279 -1.28 0.32 -14.25
N THR A 280 -0.81 0.07 -13.04
CA THR A 280 0.43 0.70 -12.55
C THR A 280 1.71 0.02 -13.04
N ARG A 281 1.61 -1.26 -13.42
CA ARG A 281 2.66 -2.04 -14.10
C ARG A 281 1.99 -2.91 -15.18
N PRO A 282 1.79 -2.36 -16.39
CA PRO A 282 1.30 -3.13 -17.52
C PRO A 282 2.11 -4.41 -17.73
N GLU A 283 1.44 -5.47 -18.18
CA GLU A 283 2.01 -6.82 -18.39
C GLU A 283 2.35 -7.62 -17.11
N SER A 284 2.24 -7.03 -15.91
CA SER A 284 2.44 -7.76 -14.65
C SER A 284 1.35 -8.81 -14.37
N VAL A 285 0.18 -8.65 -15.01
CA VAL A 285 -0.95 -9.57 -14.94
C VAL A 285 -1.27 -10.04 -16.35
N SER A 286 -1.29 -11.36 -16.56
CA SER A 286 -1.49 -11.95 -17.89
C SER A 286 -2.96 -12.02 -18.29
N GLN A 287 -3.24 -12.15 -19.59
CA GLN A 287 -4.59 -12.43 -20.10
C GLN A 287 -5.16 -13.72 -19.49
N GLN A 288 -4.32 -14.76 -19.32
CA GLN A 288 -4.73 -16.01 -18.69
C GLN A 288 -5.12 -15.81 -17.21
N THR A 289 -4.45 -14.90 -16.50
CA THR A 289 -4.80 -14.59 -15.11
C THR A 289 -6.20 -13.96 -15.03
N TRP A 290 -6.52 -13.03 -15.91
CA TRP A 290 -7.86 -12.44 -15.97
C TRP A 290 -8.93 -13.47 -16.34
N GLU A 291 -8.63 -14.34 -17.31
CA GLU A 291 -9.47 -15.48 -17.66
C GLU A 291 -9.70 -16.41 -16.46
N ASP A 292 -8.65 -16.71 -15.69
CA ASP A 292 -8.75 -17.55 -14.50
C ASP A 292 -9.61 -16.91 -13.39
N ILE A 293 -9.55 -15.58 -13.22
CA ILE A 293 -10.42 -14.86 -12.28
C ILE A 293 -11.89 -14.98 -12.71
N TYR A 294 -12.19 -14.74 -13.99
CA TYR A 294 -13.53 -14.93 -14.53
C TYR A 294 -14.01 -16.36 -14.34
N GLU A 295 -13.21 -17.36 -14.70
CA GLU A 295 -13.59 -18.76 -14.56
C GLU A 295 -13.82 -19.18 -13.11
N VAL A 296 -12.99 -18.72 -12.15
CA VAL A 296 -13.15 -19.07 -10.73
C VAL A 296 -14.39 -18.43 -10.12
N TYR A 297 -14.64 -17.14 -10.36
CA TYR A 297 -15.67 -16.40 -9.61
C TYR A 297 -16.99 -16.19 -10.35
N VAL A 298 -16.98 -16.31 -11.68
CA VAL A 298 -18.18 -16.11 -12.52
C VAL A 298 -18.67 -17.44 -13.08
N ARG A 299 -17.76 -18.31 -13.53
CA ARG A 299 -18.12 -19.64 -14.03
C ARG A 299 -18.08 -20.73 -12.95
N ASP A 300 -17.75 -20.34 -11.73
CA ASP A 300 -17.64 -21.23 -10.57
C ASP A 300 -16.81 -22.49 -10.86
N ARG A 301 -15.60 -22.32 -11.42
CA ARG A 301 -14.68 -23.41 -11.80
C ARG A 301 -14.49 -24.50 -10.73
N TYR A 302 -14.69 -24.16 -9.46
CA TYR A 302 -14.49 -25.07 -8.32
C TYR A 302 -15.76 -25.72 -7.79
N ASP A 303 -16.92 -25.45 -8.40
CA ASP A 303 -18.25 -25.93 -8.03
C ASP A 303 -18.58 -25.63 -6.55
N LEU A 304 -18.35 -24.37 -6.13
CA LEU A 304 -18.51 -23.92 -4.74
C LEU A 304 -19.84 -23.21 -4.47
N GLY A 305 -20.66 -22.98 -5.49
CA GLY A 305 -21.91 -22.21 -5.39
C GLY A 305 -21.64 -20.72 -5.25
N MET A 306 -20.78 -20.17 -6.13
CA MET A 306 -20.38 -18.74 -6.08
C MET A 306 -21.58 -17.81 -6.16
N ASP A 307 -22.51 -18.07 -7.07
CA ASP A 307 -23.72 -17.26 -7.27
C ASP A 307 -24.58 -17.22 -6.00
N GLU A 308 -24.91 -18.39 -5.42
CA GLU A 308 -25.69 -18.44 -4.19
C GLU A 308 -24.95 -17.83 -3.00
N TRP A 309 -23.62 -18.01 -2.94
CA TRP A 309 -22.82 -17.45 -1.88
C TRP A 309 -22.82 -15.93 -1.91
N PHE A 310 -22.47 -15.31 -3.04
CA PHE A 310 -22.47 -13.85 -3.18
C PHE A 310 -23.86 -13.27 -2.95
N GLU A 311 -24.90 -13.87 -3.54
CA GLU A 311 -26.28 -13.43 -3.36
C GLU A 311 -26.70 -13.42 -1.88
N ARG A 312 -26.26 -14.43 -1.12
CA ARG A 312 -26.56 -14.55 0.32
C ARG A 312 -25.75 -13.57 1.18
N VAL A 313 -24.46 -13.43 0.92
CA VAL A 313 -23.54 -12.77 1.86
C VAL A 313 -23.21 -11.33 1.49
N SER A 314 -23.07 -11.03 0.20
CA SER A 314 -22.72 -9.69 -0.28
C SER A 314 -22.92 -9.56 -1.81
N PRO A 315 -24.13 -9.22 -2.28
CA PRO A 315 -24.37 -8.97 -3.70
C PRO A 315 -23.58 -7.76 -4.21
N HIS A 316 -23.24 -6.81 -3.34
CA HIS A 316 -22.41 -5.65 -3.67
C HIS A 316 -20.92 -6.02 -3.89
N ALA A 317 -20.41 -7.07 -3.24
CA ALA A 317 -19.07 -7.58 -3.56
C ALA A 317 -19.03 -8.19 -4.96
N LEU A 318 -20.08 -8.92 -5.36
CA LEU A 318 -20.24 -9.40 -6.73
C LEU A 318 -20.32 -8.23 -7.74
N GLN A 319 -21.03 -7.15 -7.40
CA GLN A 319 -21.06 -5.94 -8.22
C GLN A 319 -19.66 -5.35 -8.41
N GLU A 320 -18.87 -5.18 -7.36
CA GLU A 320 -17.50 -4.64 -7.48
C GLU A 320 -16.56 -5.58 -8.26
N LEU A 321 -16.69 -6.90 -8.05
CA LEU A 321 -15.93 -7.91 -8.80
C LEU A 321 -16.24 -7.85 -10.30
N THR A 322 -17.53 -7.91 -10.65
CA THR A 322 -17.97 -7.87 -12.06
C THR A 322 -17.70 -6.52 -12.70
N ALA A 323 -17.88 -5.41 -11.97
CA ALA A 323 -17.49 -4.07 -12.41
C ALA A 323 -16.00 -3.98 -12.71
N THR A 324 -15.14 -4.57 -11.87
CA THR A 324 -13.69 -4.59 -12.09
C THR A 324 -13.32 -5.37 -13.35
N LEU A 325 -13.92 -6.54 -13.57
CA LEU A 325 -13.70 -7.32 -14.80
C LEU A 325 -14.18 -6.57 -16.05
N LEU A 326 -15.34 -5.92 -15.98
CA LEU A 326 -15.87 -5.09 -17.07
C LEU A 326 -14.99 -3.86 -17.33
N GLU A 327 -14.46 -3.21 -16.30
CA GLU A 327 -13.52 -2.09 -16.47
C GLU A 327 -12.19 -2.55 -17.04
N ALA A 328 -11.68 -3.73 -16.64
CA ALA A 328 -10.51 -4.35 -17.27
C ALA A 328 -10.73 -4.59 -18.76
N ALA A 329 -11.92 -5.07 -19.15
CA ALA A 329 -12.29 -5.25 -20.55
C ALA A 329 -12.45 -3.91 -21.29
N ARG A 330 -13.14 -2.94 -20.71
CA ARG A 330 -13.37 -1.60 -21.30
C ARG A 330 -12.06 -0.83 -21.51
N LYS A 331 -11.09 -1.01 -20.62
CA LYS A 331 -9.75 -0.41 -20.69
C LYS A 331 -8.75 -1.24 -21.53
N GLU A 332 -9.22 -2.30 -22.17
CA GLU A 332 -8.39 -3.21 -22.99
C GLU A 332 -7.25 -3.89 -22.22
N ILE A 333 -7.33 -3.91 -20.88
CA ILE A 333 -6.42 -4.63 -19.99
C ILE A 333 -6.67 -6.13 -20.09
N TRP A 334 -7.94 -6.53 -20.19
CA TRP A 334 -8.35 -7.91 -20.44
C TRP A 334 -9.10 -8.01 -21.77
N HIS A 335 -8.70 -8.93 -22.63
CA HIS A 335 -9.31 -9.17 -23.94
C HIS A 335 -10.44 -10.21 -23.84
N ALA A 336 -11.48 -9.87 -23.07
CA ALA A 336 -12.67 -10.70 -22.93
C ALA A 336 -13.45 -10.83 -24.26
N SER A 337 -14.06 -11.99 -24.47
CA SER A 337 -14.97 -12.24 -25.58
C SER A 337 -16.27 -11.43 -25.42
N LYS A 338 -17.01 -11.24 -26.51
CA LYS A 338 -18.31 -10.55 -26.46
C LYS A 338 -19.31 -11.29 -25.57
N GLU A 339 -19.22 -12.62 -25.55
CA GLU A 339 -20.04 -13.50 -24.73
C GLU A 339 -19.72 -13.31 -23.24
N GLN A 340 -18.43 -13.27 -22.87
CA GLN A 340 -17.98 -13.00 -21.51
C GLN A 340 -18.43 -11.61 -21.03
N ILE A 341 -18.24 -10.59 -21.88
CA ILE A 341 -18.69 -9.22 -21.57
C ILE A 341 -20.20 -9.18 -21.37
N ALA A 342 -20.98 -9.86 -22.21
CA ALA A 342 -22.44 -9.92 -22.07
C ALA A 342 -22.87 -10.66 -20.79
N GLU A 343 -22.22 -11.76 -20.42
CA GLU A 343 -22.50 -12.50 -19.17
C GLU A 343 -22.19 -11.66 -17.93
N LEU A 344 -21.01 -11.07 -17.87
CA LEU A 344 -20.62 -10.14 -16.80
C LEU A 344 -21.59 -8.97 -16.69
N SER A 345 -21.99 -8.41 -17.84
CA SER A 345 -22.95 -7.29 -17.89
C SER A 345 -24.32 -7.69 -17.35
N ARG A 346 -24.78 -8.92 -17.63
CA ARG A 346 -26.05 -9.43 -17.07
C ARG A 346 -25.95 -9.62 -15.56
N LEU A 347 -24.87 -10.24 -15.07
CA LEU A 347 -24.66 -10.46 -13.64
C LEU A 347 -24.60 -9.14 -12.87
N TYR A 348 -23.83 -8.17 -13.36
CA TYR A 348 -23.76 -6.83 -12.79
C TYR A 348 -25.13 -6.14 -12.80
N ALA A 349 -25.80 -6.10 -13.96
CA ALA A 349 -27.08 -5.42 -14.11
C ALA A 349 -28.20 -6.04 -13.27
N GLU A 350 -28.24 -7.37 -13.15
CA GLU A 350 -29.21 -8.09 -12.34
C GLU A 350 -28.99 -7.86 -10.85
N SER A 351 -27.72 -7.88 -10.41
CA SER A 351 -27.38 -7.54 -9.03
C SER A 351 -27.78 -6.10 -8.68
N VAL A 352 -27.47 -5.13 -9.56
CA VAL A 352 -27.87 -3.72 -9.37
C VAL A 352 -29.39 -3.58 -9.37
N ARG A 353 -30.10 -4.23 -10.31
CA ARG A 353 -31.57 -4.20 -10.38
C ARG A 353 -32.21 -4.69 -9.09
N LYS A 354 -31.68 -5.76 -8.50
CA LYS A 354 -32.24 -6.42 -7.31
C LYS A 354 -31.85 -5.74 -6.00
N HIS A 355 -30.61 -5.30 -5.88
CA HIS A 355 -30.01 -4.88 -4.61
C HIS A 355 -29.63 -3.39 -4.55
N GLY A 356 -29.80 -2.65 -5.64
CA GLY A 356 -29.30 -1.29 -5.76
C GLY A 356 -27.82 -1.25 -6.17
N ASP A 357 -27.39 -0.07 -6.61
CA ASP A 357 -25.97 0.20 -6.86
C ASP A 357 -25.16 0.17 -5.55
N SER A 358 -23.99 -0.47 -5.57
CA SER A 358 -23.11 -0.58 -4.40
C SER A 358 -22.50 0.77 -3.97
N GLY A 359 -22.42 1.74 -4.88
CA GLY A 359 -21.64 2.96 -4.65
C GLY A 359 -20.15 2.70 -4.42
N GLY A 360 -19.64 1.53 -4.86
CA GLY A 360 -18.28 1.08 -4.64
C GLY A 360 -17.23 1.93 -5.37
N LEU A 361 -15.95 1.60 -5.17
CA LEU A 361 -14.86 2.40 -5.73
C LEU A 361 -14.79 2.29 -7.26
N VAL A 362 -15.18 1.14 -7.81
CA VAL A 362 -15.12 0.87 -9.25
C VAL A 362 -16.45 1.18 -9.92
N SER A 363 -17.57 0.75 -9.33
CA SER A 363 -18.89 0.92 -9.94
C SER A 363 -19.54 2.27 -9.63
N GLY A 364 -19.33 2.80 -8.43
CA GLY A 364 -20.05 3.96 -7.90
C GLY A 364 -19.85 5.22 -8.74
N GLY A 365 -20.95 5.74 -9.30
CA GLY A 365 -20.92 6.94 -10.15
C GLY A 365 -20.18 6.77 -11.48
N ASN A 366 -19.79 5.55 -11.86
CA ASN A 366 -19.06 5.29 -13.09
C ASN A 366 -20.01 5.19 -14.29
N THR A 367 -20.28 6.35 -14.90
CA THR A 367 -21.18 6.44 -16.07
C THR A 367 -20.62 5.70 -17.29
N ARG A 368 -19.30 5.66 -17.46
CA ARG A 368 -18.64 4.95 -18.57
C ARG A 368 -18.80 3.43 -18.46
N LEU A 369 -18.69 2.87 -17.25
CA LEU A 369 -19.01 1.46 -16.99
C LEU A 369 -20.48 1.18 -17.30
N THR A 370 -21.39 2.06 -16.86
CA THR A 370 -22.82 1.90 -17.09
C THR A 370 -23.16 1.91 -18.58
N GLU A 371 -22.56 2.81 -19.35
CA GLU A 371 -22.72 2.89 -20.81
C GLU A 371 -22.15 1.65 -21.51
N TYR A 372 -20.96 1.20 -21.11
CA TYR A 372 -20.32 0.00 -21.64
C TYR A 372 -21.18 -1.25 -21.42
N THR A 373 -21.65 -1.45 -20.19
CA THR A 373 -22.56 -2.54 -19.80
C THR A 373 -23.87 -2.47 -20.61
N SER A 374 -24.47 -1.28 -20.69
CA SER A 374 -25.72 -1.06 -21.43
C SER A 374 -25.57 -1.38 -22.93
N THR A 375 -24.41 -1.02 -23.50
CA THR A 375 -24.10 -1.27 -24.91
C THR A 375 -23.89 -2.76 -25.17
N ALA A 376 -23.16 -3.45 -24.30
CA ALA A 376 -22.98 -4.89 -24.38
C ALA A 376 -24.31 -5.65 -24.32
N LEU A 377 -25.18 -5.30 -23.37
CA LEU A 377 -26.52 -5.92 -23.22
C LEU A 377 -27.43 -5.64 -24.41
N LYS A 378 -27.50 -4.40 -24.90
CA LYS A 378 -28.30 -4.07 -26.09
C LYS A 378 -27.75 -4.76 -27.35
N GLY A 379 -26.43 -4.93 -27.42
CA GLY A 379 -25.74 -5.60 -28.51
C GLY A 379 -26.07 -7.10 -28.65
N THR A 380 -26.67 -7.74 -27.64
CA THR A 380 -27.10 -9.14 -27.72
C THR A 380 -28.35 -9.33 -28.59
N GLY A 381 -29.13 -8.26 -28.80
CA GLY A 381 -30.41 -8.31 -29.51
C GLY A 381 -31.55 -9.00 -28.73
N GLN A 382 -31.33 -9.38 -27.47
CA GLN A 382 -32.35 -10.04 -26.66
C GLN A 382 -33.24 -9.00 -25.95
N GLU A 383 -34.56 -9.16 -26.03
CA GLU A 383 -35.51 -8.25 -25.39
C GLU A 383 -35.38 -8.26 -23.85
N ALA A 384 -35.00 -9.39 -23.27
CA ALA A 384 -34.74 -9.51 -21.83
C ALA A 384 -33.57 -8.62 -21.40
N ASP A 385 -32.47 -8.61 -22.17
CA ASP A 385 -31.29 -7.78 -21.89
C ASP A 385 -31.59 -6.28 -22.04
N ALA A 386 -32.43 -5.91 -23.02
CA ALA A 386 -32.90 -4.53 -23.18
C ALA A 386 -33.72 -4.07 -21.95
N ARG A 387 -34.67 -4.90 -21.49
CA ARG A 387 -35.45 -4.62 -20.28
C ARG A 387 -34.59 -4.56 -19.01
N LEU A 388 -33.60 -5.44 -18.90
CA LEU A 388 -32.65 -5.45 -17.79
C LEU A 388 -31.83 -4.15 -17.77
N THR A 389 -31.39 -3.68 -18.94
CA THR A 389 -30.66 -2.41 -19.08
C THR A 389 -31.47 -1.23 -18.55
N GLU A 390 -32.73 -1.10 -18.97
CA GLU A 390 -33.62 -0.03 -18.49
C GLU A 390 -33.85 -0.10 -16.97
N ALA A 391 -34.04 -1.31 -16.44
CA ALA A 391 -34.24 -1.52 -15.01
C ALA A 391 -32.98 -1.16 -14.19
N MET A 392 -31.79 -1.59 -14.64
CA MET A 392 -30.52 -1.23 -14.03
C MET A 392 -30.32 0.29 -14.00
N GLN A 393 -30.50 0.98 -15.14
CA GLN A 393 -30.33 2.43 -15.22
C GLN A 393 -31.26 3.17 -14.27
N LYS A 394 -32.54 2.77 -14.22
CA LYS A 394 -33.51 3.32 -13.29
C LYS A 394 -33.09 3.12 -11.83
N THR A 395 -32.59 1.94 -11.48
CA THR A 395 -32.13 1.66 -10.11
C THR A 395 -30.89 2.49 -9.75
N ILE A 396 -29.93 2.64 -10.66
CA ILE A 396 -28.75 3.52 -10.44
C ILE A 396 -29.19 4.97 -10.19
N GLU A 397 -30.12 5.49 -10.99
CA GLU A 397 -30.66 6.84 -10.78
C GLU A 397 -31.34 7.01 -9.42
N GLN A 398 -32.06 5.98 -8.95
CA GLN A 398 -32.71 5.98 -7.65
C GLN A 398 -31.68 5.94 -6.51
N SER A 399 -30.67 5.06 -6.60
CA SER A 399 -29.57 4.99 -5.64
C SER A 399 -28.82 6.32 -5.53
N ASN A 400 -28.53 6.96 -6.67
CA ASN A 400 -27.84 8.26 -6.70
C ASN A 400 -28.66 9.36 -6.02
N LYS A 401 -29.97 9.45 -6.29
CA LYS A 401 -30.86 10.42 -5.63
C LYS A 401 -30.94 10.18 -4.12
N ALA A 402 -31.01 8.92 -3.68
CA ALA A 402 -31.01 8.58 -2.26
C ALA A 402 -29.71 9.00 -1.56
N ALA A 403 -28.56 8.82 -2.21
CA ALA A 403 -27.27 9.25 -1.69
C ALA A 403 -27.18 10.79 -1.56
N THR A 404 -27.71 11.55 -2.52
CA THR A 404 -27.73 13.03 -2.45
C THR A 404 -28.59 13.53 -1.28
N VAL A 405 -29.78 12.93 -1.10
CA VAL A 405 -30.69 13.28 0.01
C VAL A 405 -30.10 12.87 1.38
N ALA A 406 -29.34 11.77 1.45
CA ALA A 406 -28.63 11.38 2.65
C ALA A 406 -27.47 12.35 2.97
N GLY A 407 -26.73 12.80 1.96
CA GLY A 407 -25.67 13.80 2.09
C GLY A 407 -26.16 15.13 2.66
N ASP A 408 -27.34 15.59 2.23
CA ASP A 408 -27.99 16.81 2.77
C ASP A 408 -28.49 16.64 4.22
N LYS A 409 -28.68 15.41 4.69
CA LYS A 409 -29.12 15.09 6.06
C LYS A 409 -27.96 14.87 7.05
N VAL A 410 -26.73 14.74 6.58
CA VAL A 410 -25.54 14.81 7.44
C VAL A 410 -25.18 16.28 7.68
N ALA A 411 -26.11 17.02 8.28
CA ALA A 411 -25.72 18.18 9.07
C ALA A 411 -24.95 17.59 10.25
N GLY A 412 -23.62 17.76 10.25
CA GLY A 412 -22.76 17.32 11.34
C GLY A 412 -23.41 17.70 12.66
N GLN A 413 -23.41 16.78 13.64
CA GLN A 413 -23.86 17.10 14.98
C GLN A 413 -23.24 18.43 15.38
N LYS A 414 -24.09 19.45 15.47
CA LYS A 414 -23.68 20.76 15.97
C LYS A 414 -23.29 20.50 17.40
N LEU A 415 -21.99 20.46 17.68
CA LEU A 415 -21.49 20.40 19.04
C LEU A 415 -22.08 21.62 19.73
N GLU A 416 -23.06 21.40 20.62
CA GLU A 416 -23.50 22.45 21.51
C GLU A 416 -22.30 22.82 22.37
N PRO A 417 -22.00 24.12 22.54
CA PRO A 417 -21.00 24.54 23.50
C PRO A 417 -21.44 24.01 24.86
N SER A 418 -20.77 22.96 25.35
CA SER A 418 -20.77 22.69 26.78
C SER A 418 -20.30 23.98 27.42
N GLU A 419 -21.08 24.53 28.35
CA GLU A 419 -20.56 25.52 29.28
C GLU A 419 -19.21 25.00 29.77
N GLN A 420 -18.16 25.78 29.53
CA GLN A 420 -16.86 25.52 30.11
C GLN A 420 -17.08 25.54 31.61
N ALA A 421 -17.22 24.36 32.21
CA ALA A 421 -17.00 24.22 33.62
C ALA A 421 -15.57 24.70 33.84
N GLU A 422 -15.44 25.85 34.51
CA GLU A 422 -14.16 26.33 35.01
C GLU A 422 -13.43 25.14 35.64
N PRO A 423 -12.12 24.98 35.40
CA PRO A 423 -11.37 23.90 36.01
C PRO A 423 -11.51 24.05 37.51
N LYS A 424 -12.33 23.19 38.14
CA LYS A 424 -12.33 23.04 39.58
C LYS A 424 -10.89 22.66 39.92
N GLN A 425 -10.18 23.58 40.55
CA GLN A 425 -8.99 23.25 41.30
C GLN A 425 -9.43 22.20 42.32
N GLU A 426 -9.22 20.93 41.99
CA GLU A 426 -9.17 19.90 43.01
C GLU A 426 -8.00 20.27 43.91
N THR A 427 -8.31 20.88 45.04
CA THR A 427 -7.44 20.92 46.19
C THR A 427 -7.07 19.48 46.49
N VAL A 428 -5.83 19.11 46.15
CA VAL A 428 -5.22 17.84 46.56
C VAL A 428 -5.34 17.78 48.08
N GLN A 429 -6.31 17.00 48.57
CA GLN A 429 -6.39 16.66 49.97
C GLN A 429 -5.14 15.85 50.30
N ALA A 430 -4.40 16.30 51.32
CA ALA A 430 -3.25 15.59 51.85
C ALA A 430 -3.63 14.14 52.16
N ALA A 431 -2.76 13.21 51.75
CA ALA A 431 -2.94 11.79 52.03
C ALA A 431 -3.20 11.56 53.53
N PRO A 432 -4.16 10.69 53.90
CA PRO A 432 -4.40 10.35 55.29
C PRO A 432 -3.15 9.64 55.87
N PRO A 433 -2.88 9.80 57.18
CA PRO A 433 -1.66 9.28 57.78
C PRO A 433 -1.60 7.75 57.65
N GLU A 434 -0.41 7.26 57.30
CA GLU A 434 -0.10 5.84 57.13
C GLU A 434 -0.56 5.03 58.36
N GLN A 435 -1.44 4.06 58.15
CA GLN A 435 -1.77 3.07 59.16
C GLN A 435 -0.67 2.01 59.24
N PRO A 436 -0.30 1.55 60.46
CA PRO A 436 0.76 0.56 60.61
C PRO A 436 0.34 -0.76 59.95
N TRP A 437 1.21 -1.21 59.06
CA TRP A 437 1.14 -2.43 58.26
C TRP A 437 1.25 -3.66 59.15
N PHE A 438 0.11 -4.19 59.57
CA PHE A 438 0.00 -5.60 59.95
C PHE A 438 -1.36 -6.13 59.51
N SER A 439 -1.53 -6.31 58.20
CA SER A 439 -2.73 -6.91 57.65
C SER A 439 -2.73 -8.41 57.95
N TRP A 440 -3.81 -8.89 58.56
CA TRP A 440 -4.11 -10.31 58.84
C TRP A 440 -3.92 -11.26 57.64
N GLN A 441 -3.89 -10.70 56.43
CA GLN A 441 -3.58 -11.38 55.18
C GLN A 441 -2.17 -12.00 55.17
N TYR A 442 -1.16 -11.34 55.74
CA TYR A 442 0.19 -11.92 55.87
C TYR A 442 0.26 -13.06 56.88
N ALA A 443 -0.49 -12.97 57.97
CA ALA A 443 -0.60 -14.05 58.95
C ALA A 443 -1.30 -15.28 58.32
N ALA A 444 -2.33 -15.07 57.50
CA ALA A 444 -3.00 -16.14 56.78
C ALA A 444 -2.08 -16.85 55.76
N VAL A 445 -1.25 -16.09 55.05
CA VAL A 445 -0.25 -16.65 54.11
C VAL A 445 0.82 -17.45 54.86
N LEU A 446 1.35 -16.93 55.98
CA LEU A 446 2.33 -17.65 56.80
C LEU A 446 1.78 -18.95 57.39
N ILE A 447 0.54 -18.94 57.90
CA ILE A 447 -0.12 -20.15 58.40
C ILE A 447 -0.32 -21.17 57.28
N GLY A 448 -0.70 -20.72 56.08
CA GLY A 448 -0.81 -21.58 54.89
C GLY A 448 0.53 -22.25 54.53
N CYS A 449 1.63 -21.49 54.52
CA CYS A 449 2.96 -22.03 54.24
C CYS A 449 3.43 -23.05 55.29
N VAL A 450 3.16 -22.81 56.58
CA VAL A 450 3.53 -23.73 57.68
C VAL A 450 2.74 -25.04 57.58
N LEU A 451 1.45 -24.99 57.23
CA LEU A 451 0.63 -26.20 57.06
C LEU A 451 1.08 -27.04 55.85
N ILE A 452 1.50 -26.40 54.77
CA ILE A 452 2.06 -27.09 53.60
C ILE A 452 3.39 -27.77 53.94
N LEU A 453 4.29 -27.07 54.67
CA LEU A 453 5.55 -27.63 55.13
C LEU A 453 5.35 -28.79 56.12
N ALA A 454 4.43 -28.67 57.08
CA ALA A 454 4.08 -29.75 57.99
C ALA A 454 3.47 -30.97 57.26
N GLY A 455 2.70 -30.72 56.20
CA GLY A 455 2.18 -31.78 55.31
C GLY A 455 3.28 -32.52 54.57
N PHE A 456 4.33 -31.82 54.14
CA PHE A 456 5.51 -32.43 53.50
C PHE A 456 6.35 -33.27 54.49
N VAL A 457 6.59 -32.77 55.70
CA VAL A 457 7.34 -33.48 56.74
C VAL A 457 6.62 -34.76 57.22
N ARG A 458 5.29 -34.72 57.30
CA ARG A 458 4.48 -35.90 57.66
C ARG A 458 4.46 -36.97 56.56
N LYS A 459 4.68 -36.59 55.29
CA LYS A 459 4.68 -37.52 54.13
C LYS A 459 6.07 -38.07 53.83
N SER A 460 7.14 -37.43 54.30
CA SER A 460 8.53 -37.87 54.09
C SER A 460 9.10 -38.76 55.21
N GLY A 461 8.35 -39.02 56.28
CA GLY A 461 8.74 -39.99 57.32
C GLY A 461 9.97 -39.60 58.13
N ALA A 462 10.30 -38.30 58.22
CA ALA A 462 11.35 -37.79 59.08
C ALA A 462 10.72 -37.10 60.29
N LEU A 463 10.73 -37.79 61.44
CA LEU A 463 10.61 -37.21 62.77
C LEU A 463 11.92 -37.49 63.51
#